data_AF-A0A816JQC2-F1
#
_entry.id   AF-A0A816JQC2-F1
#
_cell.length_a   1.000
_cell.length_b   1.000
_cell.length_c   1.000
_cell.angle_alpha   90.00
_cell.angle_beta   90.00
_cell.angle_gamma   90.00
#
_symmetry.space_group_name_H-M   'P 1'
#
loop_
_entity.id
_entity.type
_entity.pdbx_description
1 polymer ?
#
loop_
_entity_poly.entity_id
_entity_poly.type
_entity_poly.pdbx_seq_one_letter_code
_entity_poly.pdbx_strand_id
1 'polypeptide(L)'
;MSAPERRNMPLLHPQRPNGTLWFGIDDCIRKNVVSTYQSNFWGPWWTYRMVPDEKKVAWWTSFLQQYYWDKHHSQVRFQWEQILKSSIRDLA
;
A
#
# COMPACT_ATOMS: atom_id res chain seq x y z
N MET A 1 -16.00 -3.58 0.29
CA MET A 1 -16.38 -2.23 0.77
C MET A 1 -16.24 -1.28 -0.41
N SER A 2 -17.35 -0.83 -0.98
CA SER A 2 -17.32 0.22 -2.01
C SER A 2 -17.22 1.56 -1.30
N ALA A 3 -16.19 2.35 -1.61
CA ALA A 3 -16.05 3.72 -1.09
C ALA A 3 -16.27 4.69 -2.26
N PRO A 4 -17.48 5.25 -2.41
CA PRO A 4 -17.85 6.09 -3.55
C PRO A 4 -16.91 7.29 -3.73
N GLU A 5 -16.44 7.85 -2.61
CA GLU A 5 -15.50 8.98 -2.53
C GLU A 5 -14.17 8.71 -3.25
N ARG A 6 -13.82 7.43 -3.40
CA ARG A 6 -12.56 7.01 -4.03
C ARG A 6 -12.69 6.76 -5.53
N ARG A 7 -13.88 6.86 -6.14
CA ARG A 7 -14.04 6.65 -7.60
C ARG A 7 -13.19 7.56 -8.48
N ASN A 8 -12.80 8.73 -7.99
CA ASN A 8 -11.94 9.67 -8.70
C ASN A 8 -10.43 9.44 -8.46
N MET A 9 -10.06 8.48 -7.62
CA MET A 9 -8.66 8.12 -7.38
C MET A 9 -8.14 7.19 -8.47
N PRO A 10 -6.80 7.12 -8.68
CA PRO A 10 -6.21 6.16 -9.60
C PRO A 10 -6.65 4.73 -9.31
N LEU A 11 -7.09 4.02 -10.35
CA LEU A 11 -7.58 2.65 -10.25
C LEU A 11 -6.42 1.64 -10.27
N LEU A 12 -6.39 0.76 -9.27
CA LEU A 12 -5.49 -0.38 -9.20
C LEU A 12 -6.15 -1.63 -9.80
N HIS A 13 -5.50 -2.24 -10.79
CA HIS A 13 -6.03 -3.44 -11.44
C HIS A 13 -4.92 -4.42 -11.90
N PRO A 14 -4.99 -5.72 -11.52
CA PRO A 14 -3.93 -6.69 -11.79
C PRO A 14 -3.66 -6.95 -13.27
N GLN A 15 -4.70 -6.87 -14.10
CA GLN A 15 -4.59 -7.09 -15.55
C GLN A 15 -4.17 -5.82 -16.31
N ARG A 16 -3.98 -4.70 -15.60
CA ARG A 16 -3.59 -3.39 -16.16
C ARG A 16 -4.35 -2.98 -17.45
N PRO A 17 -5.70 -2.96 -17.46
CA PRO A 17 -6.44 -2.32 -18.53
C PRO A 17 -6.06 -0.84 -18.64
N ASN A 18 -6.28 -0.25 -19.82
CA ASN A 18 -5.82 1.10 -20.14
C ASN A 18 -6.11 2.13 -19.04
N GLY A 19 -5.07 2.86 -18.62
CA GLY A 19 -5.16 3.92 -17.62
C GLY A 19 -5.16 3.46 -16.16
N THR A 20 -5.02 2.16 -15.89
CA THR A 20 -4.88 1.63 -14.52
C THR A 20 -3.43 1.45 -14.11
N LEU A 21 -3.19 1.45 -12.80
CA LEU A 21 -1.88 1.24 -12.21
C LEU A 21 -1.80 -0.14 -11.56
N TRP A 22 -0.61 -0.69 -11.45
CA TRP A 22 -0.38 -1.95 -10.75
C TRP A 22 0.98 -2.07 -10.08
N PHE A 23 0.98 -2.80 -8.96
CA PHE A 23 2.18 -3.12 -8.18
C PHE A 23 3.23 -3.82 -9.04
N GLY A 24 4.50 -3.44 -8.88
CA GLY A 24 5.63 -4.02 -9.62
C GLY A 24 5.73 -3.59 -11.08
N ILE A 25 4.78 -2.80 -11.57
CA ILE A 25 4.81 -2.19 -12.91
C ILE A 25 4.98 -0.67 -12.77
N ASP A 26 4.15 -0.05 -11.92
CA ASP A 26 4.14 1.40 -11.74
C ASP A 26 4.87 1.78 -10.44
N ASP A 27 6.11 2.25 -10.58
CA ASP A 27 7.01 2.60 -9.46
C ASP A 27 6.44 3.65 -8.50
N CYS A 28 5.51 4.48 -8.96
CA CYS A 28 4.83 5.47 -8.12
C CYS A 28 4.11 4.82 -6.94
N ILE A 29 3.56 3.61 -7.11
CA ILE A 29 2.88 2.89 -6.04
C ILE A 29 3.87 2.54 -4.93
N ARG A 30 5.05 1.99 -5.29
CA ARG A 30 6.10 1.68 -4.31
C ARG A 30 6.53 2.94 -3.56
N LYS A 31 6.78 4.04 -4.28
CA LYS A 31 7.16 5.33 -3.69
C LYS A 31 6.10 5.83 -2.71
N ASN A 32 4.81 5.75 -3.06
CA ASN A 32 3.72 6.15 -2.19
C ASN A 32 3.62 5.29 -0.92
N VAL A 33 3.74 3.96 -1.03
CA VAL A 33 3.75 3.08 0.14
C VAL A 33 4.91 3.43 1.06
N VAL A 34 6.10 3.63 0.49
CA VAL A 34 7.30 3.99 1.25
C VAL A 34 7.13 5.34 1.94
N SER A 35 6.70 6.36 1.20
CA SER A 35 6.44 7.68 1.76
C SER A 35 5.38 7.67 2.85
N THR A 36 4.34 6.82 2.73
CA THR A 36 3.23 6.76 3.69
C THR A 36 3.69 6.23 5.04
N TYR A 37 4.54 5.19 5.08
CA TYR A 37 5.06 4.74 6.37
C TYR A 37 6.16 5.69 6.87
N GLN A 38 7.06 6.16 6.00
CA GLN A 38 8.17 7.06 6.39
C GLN A 38 7.71 8.40 6.96
N SER A 39 6.70 9.05 6.37
CA SER A 39 6.15 10.32 6.88
C SER A 39 5.52 10.18 8.27
N ASN A 40 5.16 8.95 8.64
CA ASN A 40 4.58 8.60 9.93
C ASN A 40 5.59 7.91 10.87
N PHE A 41 6.88 7.76 10.48
CA PHE A 41 7.86 6.91 11.17
C PHE A 41 9.15 7.61 11.61
N TRP A 42 9.31 7.65 12.94
CA TRP A 42 10.58 7.46 13.65
C TRP A 42 10.31 6.64 14.93
N GLY A 43 10.21 5.30 14.82
CA GLY A 43 10.15 4.40 15.98
C GLY A 43 11.18 3.27 15.85
N PRO A 44 11.62 2.62 16.94
CA PRO A 44 12.73 1.67 16.97
C PRO A 44 12.35 0.27 16.43
N TRP A 45 11.67 0.22 15.29
CA TRP A 45 11.20 -1.02 14.68
C TRP A 45 12.13 -1.45 13.56
N TRP A 46 13.01 -2.40 13.88
CA TRP A 46 14.05 -2.88 12.96
C TRP A 46 13.54 -3.84 11.89
N THR A 47 12.35 -4.42 12.09
CA THR A 47 11.69 -5.34 11.15
C THR A 47 10.17 -5.10 11.11
N TYR A 48 9.51 -5.57 10.05
CA TYR A 48 8.05 -5.44 9.92
C TYR A 48 7.28 -6.11 11.07
N ARG A 49 7.83 -7.19 11.63
CA ARG A 49 7.21 -7.91 12.76
C ARG A 49 7.14 -7.07 14.03
N MET A 50 8.11 -6.18 14.26
CA MET A 50 8.15 -5.32 15.44
C MET A 50 7.15 -4.17 15.36
N VAL A 51 6.64 -3.85 14.18
CA VAL A 51 5.66 -2.79 13.99
C VAL A 51 4.34 -3.18 14.68
N PRO A 52 3.78 -2.33 15.55
CA PRO A 52 2.47 -2.54 16.16
C PRO A 52 1.37 -2.61 15.11
N ASP A 53 0.39 -3.49 15.32
CA ASP A 53 -0.69 -3.69 14.34
C ASP A 53 -1.52 -2.43 14.11
N GLU A 54 -1.71 -1.59 15.13
CA GLU A 54 -2.36 -0.28 15.00
C GLU A 54 -1.68 0.59 13.94
N LYS A 55 -0.35 0.58 13.88
CA LYS A 55 0.40 1.35 12.88
C LYS A 55 0.25 0.76 11.48
N LYS A 56 0.26 -0.57 11.34
CA LYS A 56 0.00 -1.25 10.07
C LYS A 56 -1.40 -0.92 9.53
N VAL A 57 -2.40 -0.84 10.43
CA VAL A 57 -3.78 -0.43 10.10
C VAL A 57 -3.83 1.04 9.70
N ALA A 58 -3.14 1.92 10.42
CA ALA A 58 -3.09 3.34 10.08
C ALA A 58 -2.50 3.58 8.68
N TRP A 59 -1.35 2.98 8.34
CA TRP A 59 -0.76 3.16 7.01
C TRP A 59 -1.60 2.53 5.90
N TRP A 60 -2.26 1.42 6.20
CA TRP A 60 -3.21 0.85 5.26
C TRP A 60 -4.32 1.84 4.97
N THR A 61 -4.94 2.40 6.00
CA THR A 61 -6.01 3.39 5.88
C THR A 61 -5.54 4.63 5.11
N SER A 62 -4.32 5.12 5.35
CA SER A 62 -3.74 6.21 4.54
C SER A 62 -3.55 5.84 3.07
N PHE A 63 -3.08 4.62 2.79
CA PHE A 63 -2.95 4.10 1.42
C PHE A 63 -4.32 3.94 0.74
N LEU A 64 -5.35 3.51 1.49
CA LEU A 64 -6.72 3.40 0.98
C LEU A 64 -7.22 4.72 0.39
N GLN A 65 -6.80 5.86 0.93
CA GLN A 65 -7.25 7.20 0.48
C GLN A 65 -6.62 7.64 -0.83
N GLN A 66 -5.51 7.03 -1.25
CA GLN A 66 -4.77 7.44 -2.45
C GLN A 66 -5.20 6.69 -3.72
N TYR A 67 -5.92 5.57 -3.57
CA TYR A 67 -6.19 4.64 -4.65
C TYR A 67 -7.58 4.04 -4.57
N TYR A 68 -8.08 3.59 -5.71
CA TYR A 68 -9.32 2.83 -5.82
C TYR A 68 -9.06 1.44 -6.38
N TRP A 69 -9.91 0.48 -6.01
CA TRP A 69 -9.94 -0.86 -6.61
C TRP A 69 -11.35 -1.41 -6.46
N ASP A 70 -11.79 -2.17 -7.45
CA ASP A 70 -13.15 -2.73 -7.47
C ASP A 70 -13.20 -4.02 -6.63
N LYS A 71 -12.84 -5.16 -7.22
CA LYS A 71 -12.98 -6.48 -6.58
C LYS A 71 -11.66 -7.06 -6.05
N HIS A 72 -10.55 -6.36 -6.19
CA HIS A 72 -9.20 -6.89 -5.92
C HIS A 72 -8.66 -6.62 -4.52
N HIS A 73 -9.52 -6.36 -3.52
CA HIS A 73 -9.09 -5.93 -2.18
C HIS A 73 -8.01 -6.83 -1.57
N SER A 74 -8.21 -8.15 -1.56
CA SER A 74 -7.25 -9.10 -0.97
C SER A 74 -5.90 -9.08 -1.69
N GLN A 75 -5.89 -8.95 -3.01
CA GLN A 75 -4.66 -8.91 -3.81
C GLN A 75 -3.92 -7.59 -3.64
N VAL A 76 -4.64 -6.46 -3.62
CA VAL A 76 -4.08 -5.13 -3.33
C VAL A 76 -3.47 -5.12 -1.92
N ARG A 77 -4.18 -5.66 -0.93
CA ARG A 77 -3.70 -5.77 0.45
C ARG A 77 -2.42 -6.60 0.53
N PHE A 78 -2.40 -7.76 -0.14
CA PHE A 78 -1.23 -8.63 -0.18
C PHE A 78 -0.02 -7.93 -0.79
N GLN A 79 -0.16 -7.32 -1.97
CA GLN A 79 0.94 -6.65 -2.66
C GLN A 79 1.47 -5.45 -1.88
N TRP A 80 0.57 -4.63 -1.32
CA TRP A 80 0.93 -3.53 -0.43
C TRP A 80 1.79 -4.02 0.75
N GLU A 81 1.40 -5.13 1.37
CA GLU A 81 2.13 -5.69 2.52
C GLU A 81 3.52 -6.23 2.12
N GLN A 82 3.66 -6.83 0.93
CA GLN A 82 4.97 -7.27 0.42
C GLN A 82 5.94 -6.10 0.20
N ILE A 83 5.44 -4.97 -0.34
CA ILE A 83 6.26 -3.75 -0.47
C ILE A 83 6.70 -3.27 0.90
N LEU A 84 5.80 -3.29 1.89
CA LEU A 84 6.10 -2.82 3.23
C LEU A 84 7.15 -3.70 3.93
N LYS A 85 6.99 -5.04 3.87
CA LYS A 85 7.95 -6.03 4.39
C LYS A 85 9.34 -5.88 3.76
N SER A 86 9.39 -5.75 2.43
CA SER A 86 10.67 -5.55 1.72
C SER A 86 11.32 -4.20 2.03
N SER A 87 10.54 -3.16 2.34
CA SER A 87 11.06 -1.81 2.57
C SER A 87 11.55 -1.57 4.00
N ILE A 88 10.91 -2.18 5.00
CA ILE A 88 11.27 -2.02 6.44
C ILE A 88 12.47 -2.91 6.83
N ARG A 89 13.02 -3.68 5.88
CA ARG A 89 14.08 -4.70 6.05
C ARG A 89 13.60 -5.97 6.76
N ASP A 90 12.95 -6.85 5.99
CA ASP A 90 13.16 -8.30 6.12
C ASP A 90 14.22 -8.74 5.07
N LEU A 91 15.38 -8.06 5.04
CA LEU A 91 16.55 -8.46 4.25
C LEU A 91 17.77 -8.58 5.20
N ALA A 92 17.79 -9.71 5.91
CA ALA A 92 18.96 -10.53 6.23
C ALA A 92 18.45 -11.88 6.75
#